data_AF-A0A936WU47-F1
#
_entry.id   AF-A0A936WU47-F1
#
_cell.length_a   1.000
_cell.length_b   1.000
_cell.length_c   1.000
_cell.angle_alpha   90.00
_cell.angle_beta   90.00
_cell.angle_gamma   90.00
#
_symmetry.space_group_name_H-M   'P 1'
#
loop_
_entity.id
_entity.type
_entity.pdbx_description
1 polymer ?
#
loop_
_entity_poly.entity_id
_entity_poly.type
_entity_poly.pdbx_seq_one_letter_code
_entity_poly.pdbx_strand_id
1 'polypeptide(L)'
;MKAIRIIGRSSRLSLIQMEKVKQKIRQQFPEAIITLVPRSSKGDALQDVPLQTVEGTDFFTQEIFDALRKNDADIAVHSLKDMSGEHFFSENRFAVVDRDETRDIAIFHPNILSKLKEGATITIGTCSPRREEMAIGFLQKALPQTGSFKIKTAFIRGNVDTRLRKLDSGEYDGIILAVAGLNRLLESKEDAGLIRLLLNDKKLMLLPLVECVPAPCQGAIVAEAHPKNKEAVAIVNAINNMNLMQDCVQEKKAGLQYGAGCLQRFGVTTLHYGKGKSILYAAGRNNSGDEFTEWKVLPKQLDPTKRLFSSTDHMGHFFEYEFFDTSISFPEPIAYIANYKALQKDAITTSLKNKKIWASGTKTWFEIAKKGLWVEGCADAMGIEFLKSVWKQPLTEVKQELVRIISHQQAVSNWQEKGWKASATYKLKEQVKPGLSIQLQQADAIFWTSFQQYQLYHKILKKDVQHLCPSGETAQLLKAAGIKPTVFPNIKAFNQWRNYSSRLLNVD
;
A
#
# COMPACT_ATOMS: atom_id res chain seq x y z
N MET A 1 29.46 29.69 3.28
CA MET A 1 29.45 28.24 3.02
C MET A 1 30.16 27.98 1.71
N LYS A 2 30.90 26.88 1.61
CA LYS A 2 31.43 26.44 0.32
C LYS A 2 30.26 25.98 -0.57
N ALA A 3 30.41 26.03 -1.89
CA ALA A 3 29.42 25.45 -2.78
C ALA A 3 29.28 23.94 -2.51
N ILE A 4 28.06 23.47 -2.26
CA ILE A 4 27.72 22.08 -1.95
C ILE A 4 27.39 21.35 -3.26
N ARG A 5 28.10 20.26 -3.54
CA ARG A 5 27.89 19.42 -4.71
C ARG A 5 27.02 18.22 -4.33
N ILE A 6 25.85 18.12 -4.95
CA ILE A 6 24.94 16.99 -4.78
C ILE A 6 25.07 16.05 -5.98
N ILE A 7 25.40 14.79 -5.74
CA ILE A 7 25.52 13.75 -6.77
C ILE A 7 24.33 12.78 -6.73
N GLY A 8 23.97 12.27 -7.90
CA GLY A 8 22.96 11.25 -8.10
C GLY A 8 23.04 10.72 -9.54
N ARG A 9 22.16 9.78 -9.89
CA ARG A 9 22.09 9.26 -11.27
C ARG A 9 21.60 10.33 -12.24
N SER A 10 21.93 10.19 -13.52
CA SER A 10 21.50 11.08 -14.60
C SER A 10 20.07 10.84 -15.09
N SER A 11 19.38 9.80 -14.59
CA SER A 11 17.99 9.54 -14.95
C SER A 11 17.05 10.65 -14.45
N ARG A 12 15.98 10.94 -15.22
CA ARG A 12 15.00 12.00 -14.90
C ARG A 12 14.44 11.87 -13.48
N LEU A 13 14.13 10.65 -13.05
CA LEU A 13 13.65 10.39 -11.68
C LEU A 13 14.69 10.76 -10.62
N SER A 14 15.98 10.47 -10.85
CA SER A 14 17.05 10.81 -9.93
C SER A 14 17.31 12.31 -9.88
N LEU A 15 17.18 13.02 -11.00
CA LEU A 15 17.25 14.49 -11.04
C LEU A 15 16.15 15.12 -10.16
N ILE A 16 14.91 14.64 -10.26
CA ILE A 16 13.79 15.10 -9.43
C ILE A 16 14.06 14.85 -7.94
N GLN A 17 14.65 13.71 -7.58
CA GLN A 17 15.03 13.41 -6.20
C GLN A 17 16.11 14.36 -5.68
N MET A 18 17.14 14.64 -6.49
CA MET A 18 18.17 15.62 -6.15
C MET A 18 17.59 17.02 -5.97
N GLU A 19 16.66 17.45 -6.83
CA GLU A 19 15.99 18.75 -6.68
C GLU A 19 15.13 18.82 -5.40
N LYS A 20 14.44 17.73 -5.02
CA LYS A 20 13.72 17.66 -3.72
C LYS A 20 14.68 17.82 -2.53
N VAL A 21 15.84 17.16 -2.57
CA VAL A 21 16.87 17.30 -1.52
C VAL A 21 17.43 18.73 -1.49
N LYS A 22 17.77 19.29 -2.65
CA LYS A 22 18.24 20.68 -2.81
C LYS A 22 17.23 21.69 -2.26
N GLN A 23 15.94 21.50 -2.51
CA GLN A 23 14.88 22.35 -1.96
C GLN A 23 14.85 22.30 -0.44
N LYS A 24 14.97 21.11 0.15
CA LYS A 24 15.00 20.91 1.60
C LYS A 24 16.23 21.54 2.24
N ILE A 25 17.39 21.46 1.59
CA ILE A 25 18.60 22.16 2.03
C ILE A 25 18.39 23.67 1.99
N ARG A 26 17.86 24.23 0.88
CA ARG A 26 17.59 25.68 0.76
C ARG A 26 16.61 26.21 1.82
N GLN A 27 15.66 25.39 2.27
CA GLN A 27 14.74 25.78 3.34
C GLN A 27 15.45 25.95 4.69
N GLN A 28 16.49 25.16 4.97
CA GLN A 28 17.27 25.24 6.22
C GLN A 28 18.50 26.15 6.10
N PHE A 29 19.04 26.28 4.89
CA PHE A 29 20.23 27.03 4.54
C PHE A 29 19.96 27.90 3.29
N PRO A 30 19.27 29.03 3.42
CA PRO A 30 18.88 29.87 2.27
C PRO A 30 20.06 30.35 1.42
N GLU A 31 21.20 30.65 2.06
CA GLU A 31 22.42 31.15 1.44
C GLU A 31 23.32 30.02 0.86
N ALA A 32 22.87 28.76 0.91
CA ALA A 32 23.64 27.64 0.39
C ALA A 32 23.70 27.67 -1.15
N ILE A 33 24.91 27.77 -1.70
CA ILE A 33 25.16 27.57 -3.12
C ILE A 33 25.21 26.05 -3.38
N ILE A 34 24.27 25.54 -4.16
CA ILE A 34 24.12 24.10 -4.40
C ILE A 34 24.21 23.80 -5.90
N THR A 35 25.13 22.90 -6.27
CA THR A 35 25.31 22.42 -7.64
C THR A 35 24.93 20.95 -7.72
N LEU A 36 24.07 20.58 -8.68
CA LEU A 36 23.78 19.18 -8.97
C LEU A 36 24.84 18.64 -9.93
N VAL A 37 25.36 17.45 -9.64
CA VAL A 37 26.40 16.74 -10.42
C VAL A 37 25.86 15.37 -10.82
N PRO A 38 24.96 15.28 -11.82
CA PRO A 38 24.42 14.01 -12.27
C PRO A 38 25.53 13.15 -12.88
N ARG A 39 25.58 11.85 -12.55
CA ARG A 39 26.48 10.88 -13.19
C ARG A 39 25.70 9.72 -13.81
N SER A 40 26.12 9.31 -14.99
CA SER A 40 25.62 8.09 -15.63
C SER A 40 26.23 6.87 -14.96
N SER A 41 25.41 5.89 -14.60
CA SER A 41 25.89 4.65 -13.98
C SER A 41 26.10 3.55 -15.03
N LYS A 42 27.01 2.60 -14.80
CA LYS A 42 27.15 1.38 -15.64
C LYS A 42 25.83 0.63 -15.86
N GLY A 43 24.94 0.65 -14.87
CA GLY A 43 23.61 0.03 -14.99
C GLY A 43 22.62 0.77 -15.89
N ASP A 44 22.88 2.02 -16.25
CA ASP A 44 22.11 2.74 -17.28
C ASP A 44 22.54 2.31 -18.70
N ALA A 45 23.79 1.84 -18.86
CA ALA A 45 24.37 1.39 -20.12
C ALA A 45 24.07 -0.09 -20.44
N LEU A 46 23.81 -0.93 -19.42
CA LEU A 46 23.55 -2.37 -19.58
C LEU A 46 22.04 -2.67 -19.49
N GLN A 47 21.28 -2.26 -20.52
CA GLN A 47 19.82 -2.46 -20.57
C GLN A 47 19.40 -3.89 -20.96
N ASP A 48 20.31 -4.68 -21.54
CA ASP A 48 20.02 -5.99 -22.14
C ASP A 48 20.40 -7.19 -21.23
N VAL A 49 20.91 -6.93 -20.02
CA VAL A 49 21.36 -7.99 -19.08
C VAL A 49 20.33 -8.20 -17.96
N PRO A 50 19.85 -9.44 -17.72
CA PRO A 50 18.95 -9.74 -16.59
C PRO A 50 19.56 -9.32 -15.24
N LEU A 51 18.72 -8.85 -14.30
CA LEU A 51 19.18 -8.38 -12.97
C LEU A 51 19.83 -9.53 -12.18
N GLN A 52 19.37 -10.75 -12.46
CA GLN A 52 19.84 -12.00 -11.89
C GLN A 52 21.25 -12.38 -12.33
N THR A 53 21.76 -11.79 -13.41
CA THR A 53 23.08 -12.10 -13.98
C THR A 53 24.12 -11.02 -13.69
N VAL A 54 23.77 -10.01 -12.89
CA VAL A 54 24.68 -8.94 -12.47
C VAL A 54 25.08 -9.16 -11.02
N GLU A 55 26.34 -9.53 -10.78
CA GLU A 55 26.89 -9.70 -9.43
C GLU A 55 27.10 -8.35 -8.72
N GLY A 56 26.79 -8.30 -7.41
CA GLY A 56 27.00 -7.14 -6.54
C GLY A 56 25.71 -6.45 -6.09
N THR A 57 25.55 -6.25 -4.78
CA THR A 57 24.37 -5.62 -4.16
C THR A 57 24.21 -4.13 -4.47
N ASP A 58 25.29 -3.46 -4.89
CA ASP A 58 25.39 -2.00 -5.05
C ASP A 58 25.77 -1.57 -6.48
N PHE A 59 25.38 -2.39 -7.47
CA PHE A 59 25.74 -2.20 -8.88
C PHE A 59 25.38 -0.82 -9.47
N PHE A 60 24.30 -0.19 -8.98
CA PHE A 60 23.87 1.14 -9.44
C PHE A 60 24.42 2.31 -8.59
N THR A 61 25.10 2.02 -7.48
CA THR A 61 25.41 3.00 -6.44
C THR A 61 26.91 3.13 -6.14
N GLN A 62 27.73 2.15 -6.53
CA GLN A 62 29.17 2.14 -6.27
C GLN A 62 29.89 3.42 -6.75
N GLU A 63 29.60 3.88 -7.97
CA GLU A 63 30.24 5.08 -8.53
C GLU A 63 29.90 6.36 -7.75
N ILE A 64 28.70 6.40 -7.16
CA ILE A 64 28.24 7.51 -6.33
C ILE A 64 28.93 7.46 -4.96
N PHE A 65 29.08 6.26 -4.38
CA PHE A 65 29.79 6.06 -3.12
C PHE A 65 31.27 6.44 -3.24
N ASP A 66 31.91 6.07 -4.34
CA ASP A 66 33.31 6.43 -4.59
C ASP A 66 33.49 7.93 -4.77
N ALA A 67 32.53 8.63 -5.38
CA ALA A 67 32.56 10.09 -5.50
C ALA A 67 32.51 10.79 -4.13
N LEU A 68 31.72 10.28 -3.17
CA LEU A 68 31.72 10.80 -1.80
C LEU A 68 33.06 10.54 -1.09
N ARG A 69 33.62 9.33 -1.23
CA ARG A 69 34.92 8.98 -0.60
C ARG A 69 36.08 9.80 -1.15
N LYS A 70 36.09 10.06 -2.46
CA LYS A 70 37.12 10.84 -3.16
C LYS A 70 36.93 12.35 -3.05
N ASN A 71 35.86 12.80 -2.38
CA ASN A 71 35.50 14.21 -2.24
C ASN A 71 35.19 14.89 -3.59
N ASP A 72 34.72 14.12 -4.59
CA ASP A 72 34.21 14.62 -5.88
C ASP A 72 32.80 15.23 -5.73
N ALA A 73 32.08 14.83 -4.68
CA ALA A 73 30.79 15.37 -4.27
C ALA A 73 30.69 15.41 -2.74
N ASP A 74 29.75 16.21 -2.23
CA ASP A 74 29.60 16.45 -0.79
C ASP A 74 28.40 15.68 -0.21
N ILE A 75 27.32 15.56 -0.99
CA ILE A 75 26.10 14.81 -0.63
C ILE A 75 25.68 13.93 -1.79
N ALA A 76 25.30 12.68 -1.54
CA ALA A 76 24.69 11.80 -2.54
C ALA A 76 23.20 11.61 -2.29
N VAL A 77 22.40 11.41 -3.35
CA VAL A 77 20.95 11.21 -3.26
C VAL A 77 20.55 9.90 -3.92
N HIS A 78 19.77 9.10 -3.20
CA HIS A 78 19.34 7.77 -3.64
C HIS A 78 17.86 7.51 -3.35
N SER A 79 17.29 6.56 -4.10
CA SER A 79 16.09 5.85 -3.65
C SER A 79 16.50 4.85 -2.57
N LEU A 80 15.95 4.96 -1.36
CA LEU A 80 16.44 4.15 -0.23
C LEU A 80 16.23 2.64 -0.39
N LYS A 81 15.22 2.24 -1.19
CA LYS A 81 15.01 0.82 -1.53
C LYS A 81 16.16 0.19 -2.32
N ASP A 82 16.93 0.99 -3.07
CA ASP A 82 18.01 0.51 -3.93
C ASP A 82 19.37 0.47 -3.20
N MET A 83 19.42 0.99 -1.96
CA MET A 83 20.59 0.98 -1.09
C MET A 83 20.61 -0.29 -0.24
N SER A 84 21.75 -0.97 -0.09
CA SER A 84 21.84 -2.15 0.78
C SER A 84 21.64 -1.77 2.26
N GLY A 85 21.20 -2.74 3.08
CA GLY A 85 21.07 -2.53 4.53
C GLY A 85 22.43 -2.32 5.20
N GLU A 86 23.44 -3.06 4.77
CA GLU A 86 24.84 -2.91 5.22
C GLU A 86 25.36 -1.48 4.98
N HIS A 87 25.14 -0.93 3.78
CA HIS A 87 25.55 0.44 3.47
C HIS A 87 24.78 1.47 4.29
N PHE A 88 23.46 1.31 4.42
CA PHE A 88 22.63 2.23 5.21
C PHE A 88 22.98 2.27 6.71
N PHE A 89 23.55 1.17 7.23
CA PHE A 89 24.04 1.09 8.63
C PHE A 89 25.56 1.25 8.75
N SER A 90 26.24 1.70 7.69
CA SER A 90 27.67 2.03 7.71
C SER A 90 27.96 3.30 8.54
N GLU A 91 29.23 3.70 8.60
CA GLU A 91 29.67 4.91 9.31
C GLU A 91 29.20 6.22 8.65
N ASN A 92 28.64 6.17 7.44
CA ASN A 92 28.13 7.34 6.75
C ASN A 92 26.95 7.99 7.49
N ARG A 93 26.63 9.22 7.11
CA ARG A 93 25.54 9.99 7.70
C ARG A 93 24.41 10.09 6.70
N PHE A 94 23.21 9.72 7.14
CA PHE A 94 22.03 9.61 6.29
C PHE A 94 20.91 10.52 6.78
N ALA A 95 20.17 11.06 5.83
CA ALA A 95 18.90 11.75 6.07
C ALA A 95 17.82 11.18 5.17
N VAL A 96 16.70 10.79 5.75
CA VAL A 96 15.49 10.49 5.00
C VAL A 96 14.72 11.78 4.84
N VAL A 97 14.67 12.28 3.60
CA VAL A 97 14.25 13.65 3.30
C VAL A 97 12.76 13.72 2.97
N ASP A 98 12.26 12.69 2.29
CA ASP A 98 10.88 12.61 1.81
C ASP A 98 10.47 11.14 1.62
N ARG A 99 9.17 10.86 1.69
CA ARG A 99 8.60 9.56 1.36
C ARG A 99 7.27 9.71 0.64
N ASP A 100 7.24 9.21 -0.59
CA ASP A 100 6.05 9.17 -1.45
C ASP A 100 5.29 7.84 -1.24
N GLU A 101 4.15 7.70 -1.91
CA GLU A 101 3.27 6.53 -1.86
C GLU A 101 4.03 5.22 -2.11
N THR A 102 3.91 4.29 -1.16
CA THR A 102 4.73 3.08 -1.11
C THR A 102 4.17 1.95 -1.96
N ARG A 103 2.89 2.01 -2.35
CA ARG A 103 2.25 0.99 -3.20
C ARG A 103 2.94 0.80 -4.55
N ASP A 104 2.81 -0.42 -5.05
CA ASP A 104 3.00 -0.70 -6.47
C ASP A 104 1.70 -0.45 -7.24
N ILE A 105 1.81 -0.23 -8.54
CA ILE A 105 0.68 -0.11 -9.48
C ILE A 105 0.90 -1.06 -10.65
N ALA A 106 -0.14 -1.81 -11.00
CA ALA A 106 -0.23 -2.53 -12.25
C ALA A 106 -0.93 -1.64 -13.29
N ILE A 107 -0.29 -1.48 -14.45
CA ILE A 107 -0.74 -0.64 -15.55
C ILE A 107 -0.95 -1.55 -16.75
N PHE A 108 -2.15 -1.54 -17.32
CA PHE A 108 -2.53 -2.45 -18.39
C PHE A 108 -2.84 -1.71 -19.68
N HIS A 109 -2.51 -2.34 -20.78
CA HIS A 109 -2.88 -1.91 -22.11
C HIS A 109 -4.43 -1.90 -22.24
N PRO A 110 -5.06 -0.95 -22.97
CA PRO A 110 -6.52 -0.81 -23.04
C PRO A 110 -7.26 -2.07 -23.51
N ASN A 111 -6.64 -2.91 -24.33
CA ASN A 111 -7.22 -4.17 -24.82
C ASN A 111 -7.34 -5.28 -23.75
N ILE A 112 -6.84 -5.06 -22.53
CA ILE A 112 -6.84 -6.08 -21.46
C ILE A 112 -8.22 -6.69 -21.22
N LEU A 113 -9.29 -5.88 -21.27
CA LEU A 113 -10.66 -6.38 -21.05
C LEU A 113 -11.12 -7.36 -22.15
N SER A 114 -10.67 -7.19 -23.40
CA SER A 114 -10.95 -8.15 -24.48
C SER A 114 -10.20 -9.45 -24.24
N LYS A 115 -8.90 -9.34 -23.94
CA LYS A 115 -8.04 -10.49 -23.64
C LYS A 115 -8.55 -11.35 -22.48
N LEU A 116 -9.06 -10.71 -21.41
CA LEU A 116 -9.66 -11.41 -20.28
C LEU A 116 -10.93 -12.19 -20.68
N LYS A 117 -11.77 -11.63 -21.57
CA LYS A 117 -12.98 -12.31 -22.07
C LYS A 117 -12.64 -13.48 -23.00
N GLU A 118 -11.61 -13.30 -23.83
CA GLU A 118 -11.11 -14.34 -24.76
C GLU A 118 -10.36 -15.48 -24.05
N GLY A 119 -10.06 -15.33 -22.75
CA GLY A 119 -9.26 -16.30 -22.00
C GLY A 119 -7.79 -16.32 -22.44
N ALA A 120 -7.29 -15.22 -22.98
CA ALA A 120 -5.92 -15.11 -23.44
C ALA A 120 -4.92 -15.20 -22.27
N THR A 121 -3.68 -15.60 -22.57
CA THR A 121 -2.59 -15.50 -21.60
C THR A 121 -2.14 -14.05 -21.49
N ILE A 122 -2.22 -13.51 -20.28
CA ILE A 122 -1.83 -12.13 -19.95
C ILE A 122 -0.34 -12.10 -19.60
N THR A 123 0.44 -11.32 -20.33
CA THR A 123 1.88 -11.16 -20.12
C THR A 123 2.19 -9.89 -19.34
N ILE A 124 2.75 -10.03 -18.13
CA ILE A 124 3.07 -8.92 -17.24
C ILE A 124 4.58 -8.65 -17.21
N GLY A 125 4.97 -7.43 -17.56
CA GLY A 125 6.34 -6.93 -17.50
C GLY A 125 6.80 -6.63 -16.07
N THR A 126 7.76 -7.40 -15.55
CA THR A 126 8.46 -7.14 -14.29
C THR A 126 9.82 -7.86 -14.25
N CYS A 127 10.77 -7.33 -13.47
CA CYS A 127 12.04 -8.00 -13.16
C CYS A 127 12.24 -8.18 -11.64
N SER A 128 11.18 -7.99 -10.85
CA SER A 128 11.23 -8.07 -9.39
C SER A 128 10.59 -9.38 -8.93
N PRO A 129 11.36 -10.32 -8.35
CA PRO A 129 10.81 -11.56 -7.81
C PRO A 129 9.69 -11.34 -6.79
N ARG A 130 9.82 -10.33 -5.91
CA ARG A 130 8.75 -9.88 -5.01
C ARG A 130 7.44 -9.58 -5.74
N ARG A 131 7.49 -8.83 -6.85
CA ARG A 131 6.29 -8.51 -7.64
C ARG A 131 5.74 -9.73 -8.36
N GLU A 132 6.62 -10.57 -8.91
CA GLU A 132 6.22 -11.82 -9.55
C GLU A 132 5.46 -12.73 -8.58
N GLU A 133 5.93 -12.83 -7.34
CA GLU A 133 5.30 -13.69 -6.35
C GLU A 133 3.99 -13.11 -5.81
N MET A 134 4.02 -11.85 -5.37
CA MET A 134 2.87 -11.26 -4.67
C MET A 134 1.82 -10.69 -5.62
N ALA A 135 2.25 -9.89 -6.60
CA ALA A 135 1.33 -9.17 -7.46
C ALA A 135 0.63 -10.11 -8.44
N ILE A 136 1.30 -11.13 -8.96
CA ILE A 136 0.68 -12.09 -9.89
C ILE A 136 -0.37 -12.93 -9.16
N GLY A 137 -0.05 -13.45 -7.97
CA GLY A 137 -1.00 -14.18 -7.14
C GLY A 137 -2.24 -13.34 -6.77
N PHE A 138 -2.04 -12.05 -6.48
CA PHE A 138 -3.13 -11.11 -6.28
C PHE A 138 -3.95 -10.85 -7.55
N LEU A 139 -3.29 -10.52 -8.67
CA LEU A 139 -3.93 -10.15 -9.94
C LEU A 139 -4.78 -11.28 -10.52
N GLN A 140 -4.39 -12.54 -10.32
CA GLN A 140 -5.19 -13.71 -10.73
C GLN A 140 -6.62 -13.67 -10.16
N LYS A 141 -6.79 -13.11 -8.95
CA LYS A 141 -8.10 -12.96 -8.27
C LYS A 141 -8.71 -11.56 -8.43
N ALA A 142 -7.88 -10.56 -8.70
CA ALA A 142 -8.27 -9.14 -8.71
C ALA A 142 -8.72 -8.63 -10.08
N LEU A 143 -8.26 -9.24 -11.18
CA LEU A 143 -8.70 -8.91 -12.53
C LEU A 143 -10.15 -9.38 -12.76
N PRO A 144 -10.95 -8.69 -13.61
CA PRO A 144 -12.29 -9.11 -13.98
C PRO A 144 -12.34 -10.59 -14.40
N GLN A 145 -13.17 -11.38 -13.73
CA GLN A 145 -13.30 -12.83 -13.97
C GLN A 145 -14.32 -13.10 -15.09
N THR A 146 -14.13 -12.46 -16.25
CA THR A 146 -15.04 -12.58 -17.41
C THR A 146 -14.71 -13.73 -18.34
N GLY A 147 -13.62 -14.45 -18.08
CA GLY A 147 -13.15 -15.62 -18.82
C GLY A 147 -12.04 -16.32 -18.04
N SER A 148 -11.64 -17.51 -18.51
CA SER A 148 -10.56 -18.29 -17.89
C SER A 148 -9.21 -17.86 -18.48
N PHE A 149 -8.50 -16.97 -17.80
CA PHE A 149 -7.19 -16.46 -18.22
C PHE A 149 -6.06 -16.98 -17.32
N LYS A 150 -4.84 -16.94 -17.84
CA LYS A 150 -3.60 -17.19 -17.10
C LYS A 150 -2.72 -15.96 -17.14
N ILE A 151 -1.94 -15.73 -16.09
CA ILE A 151 -0.94 -14.67 -16.05
C ILE A 151 0.45 -15.30 -16.13
N LYS A 152 1.31 -14.79 -17.02
CA LYS A 152 2.74 -15.07 -17.05
C LYS A 152 3.53 -13.78 -16.90
N THR A 153 4.78 -13.89 -16.47
CA THR A 153 5.69 -12.75 -16.35
C THR A 153 6.70 -12.76 -17.48
N ALA A 154 7.15 -11.57 -17.86
CA ALA A 154 8.25 -11.37 -18.80
C ALA A 154 9.15 -10.24 -18.29
N PHE A 155 10.45 -10.36 -18.53
CA PHE A 155 11.39 -9.34 -18.08
C PHE A 155 11.18 -8.03 -18.81
N ILE A 156 11.20 -6.92 -18.07
CA ILE A 156 11.14 -5.56 -18.61
C ILE A 156 12.20 -4.66 -17.97
N ARG A 157 12.97 -3.99 -18.82
CA ARG A 157 14.03 -3.04 -18.46
C ARG A 157 13.81 -1.67 -19.07
N GLY A 158 14.58 -0.70 -18.57
CA GLY A 158 14.50 0.71 -18.93
C GLY A 158 13.92 1.58 -17.81
N ASN A 159 13.95 2.89 -18.04
CA ASN A 159 13.31 3.90 -17.19
C ASN A 159 11.78 3.80 -17.29
N VAL A 160 11.06 4.54 -16.43
CA VAL A 160 9.60 4.49 -16.34
C VAL A 160 8.92 4.75 -17.69
N ASP A 161 9.36 5.77 -18.39
CA ASP A 161 8.83 6.18 -19.68
C ASP A 161 9.13 5.15 -20.79
N THR A 162 10.33 4.56 -20.80
CA THR A 162 10.66 3.44 -21.70
C THR A 162 9.73 2.25 -21.48
N ARG A 163 9.46 1.91 -20.20
CA ARG A 163 8.57 0.78 -19.88
C ARG A 163 7.12 1.05 -20.27
N LEU A 164 6.64 2.28 -20.12
CA LEU A 164 5.32 2.69 -20.58
C LEU A 164 5.23 2.62 -22.12
N ARG A 165 6.26 3.06 -22.85
CA ARG A 165 6.30 2.91 -24.32
C ARG A 165 6.32 1.45 -24.78
N LYS A 166 7.00 0.56 -24.05
CA LYS A 166 6.95 -0.89 -24.30
C LYS A 166 5.56 -1.50 -24.01
N LEU A 167 4.80 -0.91 -23.09
CA LEU A 167 3.40 -1.28 -22.90
C LEU A 167 2.55 -0.81 -24.08
N ASP A 168 2.79 0.41 -24.59
CA ASP A 168 2.09 0.97 -25.76
C ASP A 168 2.37 0.21 -27.05
N SER A 169 3.59 -0.30 -27.24
CA SER A 169 3.96 -1.13 -28.40
C SER A 169 3.29 -2.51 -28.39
N GLY A 170 2.64 -2.90 -27.30
CA GLY A 170 2.00 -4.21 -27.16
C GLY A 170 2.96 -5.35 -26.81
N GLU A 171 4.22 -5.06 -26.43
CA GLU A 171 5.17 -6.09 -25.95
C GLU A 171 4.69 -6.79 -24.68
N TYR A 172 3.86 -6.10 -23.88
CA TYR A 172 3.26 -6.61 -22.65
C TYR A 172 1.77 -6.26 -22.58
N ASP A 173 0.99 -7.05 -21.85
CA ASP A 173 -0.42 -6.75 -21.56
C ASP A 173 -0.58 -5.85 -20.35
N GLY A 174 0.40 -5.89 -19.46
CA GLY A 174 0.54 -4.96 -18.36
C GLY A 174 1.96 -4.92 -17.83
N ILE A 175 2.27 -3.91 -17.03
CA ILE A 175 3.55 -3.74 -16.34
C ILE A 175 3.30 -3.36 -14.89
N ILE A 176 4.28 -3.61 -14.01
CA ILE A 176 4.20 -3.21 -12.61
C ILE A 176 5.30 -2.19 -12.27
N LEU A 177 4.89 -1.04 -11.76
CA LEU A 177 5.75 0.08 -11.35
C LEU A 177 5.50 0.49 -9.90
N ALA A 178 6.39 1.28 -9.33
CA ALA A 178 6.16 1.89 -8.01
C ALA A 178 5.39 3.20 -8.21
N VAL A 179 4.36 3.45 -7.41
CA VAL A 179 3.54 4.67 -7.52
C VAL A 179 4.41 5.92 -7.31
N ALA A 180 5.30 5.90 -6.32
CA ALA A 180 6.28 6.97 -6.07
C ALA A 180 7.09 7.40 -7.31
N GLY A 181 7.42 6.48 -8.21
CA GLY A 181 8.16 6.81 -9.43
C GLY A 181 7.31 7.65 -10.40
N LEU A 182 6.03 7.29 -10.54
CA LEU A 182 5.09 7.99 -11.42
C LEU A 182 4.67 9.34 -10.84
N ASN A 183 4.36 9.40 -9.54
CA ASN A 183 3.99 10.65 -8.86
C ASN A 183 5.06 11.72 -9.08
N ARG A 184 6.33 11.41 -8.82
CA ARG A 184 7.45 12.34 -9.01
C ARG A 184 7.55 12.88 -10.44
N LEU A 185 7.38 12.01 -11.43
CA LEU A 185 7.40 12.43 -12.84
C LEU A 185 6.16 13.26 -13.20
N LEU A 186 5.00 12.97 -12.62
CA LEU A 186 3.77 13.76 -12.78
C LEU A 186 3.82 15.12 -12.07
N GLU A 187 4.66 15.28 -11.04
CA GLU A 187 4.95 16.58 -10.40
C GLU A 187 5.96 17.43 -11.19
N SER A 188 6.82 16.79 -11.99
CA SER A 188 7.85 17.47 -12.78
C SER A 188 7.21 18.22 -13.95
N LYS A 189 7.53 19.52 -14.07
CA LYS A 189 7.06 20.37 -15.17
C LYS A 189 7.47 19.84 -16.54
N GLU A 190 8.63 19.18 -16.62
CA GLU A 190 9.20 18.68 -17.88
C GLU A 190 8.67 17.29 -18.27
N ASP A 191 8.27 16.49 -17.28
CA ASP A 191 7.90 15.07 -17.47
C ASP A 191 6.38 14.85 -17.52
N ALA A 192 5.62 15.67 -16.79
CA ALA A 192 4.21 15.41 -16.52
C ALA A 192 3.39 15.26 -17.80
N GLY A 193 3.65 16.09 -18.83
CA GLY A 193 2.94 16.01 -20.11
C GLY A 193 3.12 14.65 -20.81
N LEU A 194 4.36 14.15 -20.87
CA LEU A 194 4.67 12.85 -21.45
C LEU A 194 4.04 11.72 -20.64
N ILE A 195 4.16 11.73 -19.31
CA ILE A 195 3.61 10.67 -18.47
C ILE A 195 2.08 10.64 -18.53
N ARG A 196 1.40 11.80 -18.53
CA ARG A 196 -0.05 11.87 -18.70
C ARG A 196 -0.49 11.31 -20.06
N LEU A 197 0.25 11.63 -21.13
CA LEU A 197 -0.02 11.08 -22.46
C LEU A 197 0.08 9.54 -22.47
N LEU A 198 1.15 8.97 -21.92
CA LEU A 198 1.38 7.53 -21.87
C LEU A 198 0.39 6.77 -20.96
N LEU A 199 -0.30 7.46 -20.06
CA LEU A 199 -1.27 6.88 -19.12
C LEU A 199 -2.74 7.06 -19.53
N ASN A 200 -3.06 7.94 -20.49
CA ASN A 200 -4.42 8.47 -20.73
C ASN A 200 -5.49 7.40 -20.98
N ASP A 201 -5.14 6.31 -21.64
CA ASP A 201 -6.02 5.20 -22.04
C ASP A 201 -5.77 3.91 -21.22
N LYS A 202 -4.83 3.95 -20.27
CA LYS A 202 -4.40 2.77 -19.53
C LYS A 202 -5.39 2.40 -18.44
N LYS A 203 -5.50 1.10 -18.19
CA LYS A 203 -6.26 0.57 -17.06
C LYS A 203 -5.32 0.42 -15.87
N LEU A 204 -5.66 1.06 -14.75
CA LEU A 204 -4.81 1.17 -13.57
C LEU A 204 -5.35 0.32 -12.42
N MET A 205 -4.45 -0.36 -11.69
CA MET A 205 -4.72 -1.00 -10.41
C MET A 205 -3.63 -0.67 -9.40
N LEU A 206 -3.93 0.19 -8.43
CA LEU A 206 -3.09 0.41 -7.26
C LEU A 206 -3.16 -0.82 -6.36
N LEU A 207 -2.02 -1.50 -6.23
CA LEU A 207 -1.96 -2.78 -5.55
C LEU A 207 -2.06 -2.61 -4.02
N PRO A 208 -2.86 -3.43 -3.31
CA PRO A 208 -3.03 -3.32 -1.86
C PRO A 208 -1.71 -3.57 -1.12
N LEU A 209 -1.44 -2.81 -0.06
CA LEU A 209 -0.19 -2.94 0.70
C LEU A 209 -0.08 -4.26 1.45
N VAL A 210 -1.21 -4.88 1.78
CA VAL A 210 -1.24 -6.12 2.56
C VAL A 210 -1.11 -7.36 1.69
N GLU A 211 -1.51 -7.31 0.41
CA GLU A 211 -1.36 -8.44 -0.53
C GLU A 211 -0.08 -8.30 -1.37
N CYS A 212 0.32 -7.07 -1.68
CA CYS A 212 1.45 -6.73 -2.54
C CYS A 212 2.43 -5.85 -1.76
N VAL A 213 3.04 -6.43 -0.73
CA VAL A 213 3.93 -5.70 0.19
C VAL A 213 5.08 -5.08 -0.60
N PRO A 214 5.34 -3.77 -0.46
CA PRO A 214 6.38 -3.11 -1.24
C PRO A 214 7.78 -3.48 -0.74
N ALA A 215 8.79 -3.16 -1.55
CA ALA A 215 10.18 -3.31 -1.13
C ALA A 215 10.46 -2.43 0.11
N PRO A 216 11.34 -2.85 1.03
CA PRO A 216 11.73 -2.04 2.19
C PRO A 216 12.13 -0.63 1.76
N CYS A 217 11.55 0.38 2.42
CA CYS A 217 11.79 1.81 2.16
C CYS A 217 11.41 2.27 0.74
N GLN A 218 10.53 1.55 0.04
CA GLN A 218 9.98 2.03 -1.22
C GLN A 218 9.32 3.40 -1.02
N GLY A 219 9.57 4.31 -1.96
CA GLY A 219 9.08 5.68 -1.90
C GLY A 219 9.96 6.64 -1.10
N ALA A 220 10.94 6.17 -0.31
CA ALA A 220 11.82 7.07 0.46
C ALA A 220 13.01 7.59 -0.36
N ILE A 221 13.33 8.87 -0.17
CA ILE A 221 14.54 9.53 -0.69
C ILE A 221 15.53 9.69 0.45
N VAL A 222 16.76 9.21 0.25
CA VAL A 222 17.84 9.33 1.23
C VAL A 222 18.95 10.22 0.68
N ALA A 223 19.41 11.15 1.51
CA ALA A 223 20.63 11.90 1.31
C ALA A 223 21.75 11.31 2.18
N GLU A 224 22.96 11.21 1.64
CA GLU A 224 24.12 10.59 2.27
C GLU A 224 25.31 11.56 2.27
N ALA A 225 26.04 11.64 3.38
CA ALA A 225 27.29 12.38 3.48
C ALA A 225 28.39 11.52 4.12
N HIS A 226 29.62 11.73 3.64
CA HIS A 226 30.81 11.11 4.22
C HIS A 226 31.12 11.69 5.61
N PRO A 227 31.44 10.89 6.65
CA PRO A 227 31.54 11.34 8.03
C PRO A 227 32.68 12.33 8.31
N LYS A 228 33.69 12.36 7.42
CA LYS A 228 34.79 13.34 7.47
C LYS A 228 34.38 14.74 6.96
N ASN A 229 33.33 14.86 6.14
CA ASN A 229 32.86 16.15 5.65
C ASN A 229 31.86 16.77 6.65
N LYS A 230 32.37 17.54 7.62
CA LYS A 230 31.57 18.08 8.73
C LYS A 230 30.46 19.04 8.28
N GLU A 231 30.70 19.83 7.23
CA GLU A 231 29.70 20.73 6.66
C GLU A 231 28.53 19.94 6.03
N ALA A 232 28.83 18.93 5.20
CA ALA A 232 27.81 18.06 4.62
C ALA A 232 27.03 17.27 5.68
N VAL A 233 27.70 16.78 6.72
CA VAL A 233 27.05 16.09 7.85
C VAL A 233 26.08 17.01 8.60
N ALA A 234 26.46 18.27 8.84
CA ALA A 234 25.57 19.24 9.47
C ALA A 234 24.31 19.48 8.62
N ILE A 235 24.47 19.59 7.30
CA ILE A 235 23.36 19.75 6.36
C ILE A 235 22.44 18.53 6.36
N VAL A 236 23.00 17.32 6.20
CA VAL A 236 22.24 16.06 6.22
C VAL A 236 21.45 15.94 7.53
N ASN A 237 22.06 16.21 8.68
CA ASN A 237 21.36 16.17 9.96
C ASN A 237 20.18 17.16 10.02
N ALA A 238 20.35 18.38 9.50
CA ALA A 238 19.33 19.42 9.54
C ALA A 238 18.12 19.14 8.63
N ILE A 239 18.32 18.45 7.50
CA ILE A 239 17.23 18.12 6.56
C ILE A 239 16.55 16.78 6.87
N ASN A 240 17.01 16.04 7.88
CA ASN A 240 16.52 14.71 8.18
C ASN A 240 15.12 14.75 8.81
N ASN A 241 14.18 14.01 8.24
CA ASN A 241 12.91 13.75 8.89
C ASN A 241 13.06 12.55 9.83
N MET A 242 13.17 12.82 11.14
CA MET A 242 13.43 11.78 12.14
C MET A 242 12.33 10.72 12.24
N ASN A 243 11.06 11.07 12.00
CA ASN A 243 9.97 10.09 12.01
C ASN A 243 10.09 9.13 10.81
N LEU A 244 10.35 9.66 9.61
CA LEU A 244 10.58 8.83 8.42
C LEU A 244 11.86 8.00 8.55
N MET A 245 12.92 8.57 9.13
CA MET A 245 14.16 7.84 9.41
C MET A 245 13.89 6.64 10.33
N GLN A 246 13.09 6.80 11.38
CA GLN A 246 12.71 5.70 12.27
C GLN A 246 11.98 4.58 11.53
N ASP A 247 10.96 4.92 10.73
CA ASP A 247 10.21 3.95 9.92
C ASP A 247 11.15 3.19 8.96
N CYS A 248 12.01 3.92 8.24
CA CYS A 248 12.96 3.33 7.30
C CYS A 248 14.01 2.44 7.98
N VAL A 249 14.51 2.83 9.15
CA VAL A 249 15.42 2.00 9.96
C VAL A 249 14.73 0.70 10.38
N GLN A 250 13.48 0.76 10.84
CA GLN A 250 12.71 -0.43 11.21
C GLN A 250 12.49 -1.36 10.02
N GLU A 251 12.13 -0.81 8.86
CA GLU A 251 11.94 -1.56 7.62
C GLU A 251 13.23 -2.24 7.14
N LYS A 252 14.37 -1.52 7.13
CA LYS A 252 15.68 -2.10 6.77
C LYS A 252 16.10 -3.19 7.73
N LYS A 253 15.98 -2.97 9.05
CA LYS A 253 16.32 -3.97 10.07
C LYS A 253 15.48 -5.23 9.93
N ALA A 254 14.17 -5.08 9.71
CA ALA A 254 13.31 -6.24 9.47
C ALA A 254 13.64 -6.93 8.15
N GLY A 255 13.91 -6.18 7.07
CA GLY A 255 14.31 -6.76 5.79
C GLY A 255 15.54 -7.67 5.91
N LEU A 256 16.57 -7.23 6.65
CA LEU A 256 17.79 -8.02 6.89
C LEU A 256 17.53 -9.37 7.59
N GLN A 257 16.40 -9.53 8.29
CA GLN A 257 16.06 -10.79 8.95
C GLN A 257 15.51 -11.83 7.97
N TYR A 258 14.92 -11.40 6.85
CA TYR A 258 14.30 -12.31 5.88
C TYR A 258 15.19 -12.58 4.66
N GLY A 259 16.08 -11.65 4.32
CA GLY A 259 17.07 -11.80 3.27
C GLY A 259 17.71 -10.48 2.80
N ALA A 260 18.62 -10.55 1.84
CA ALA A 260 19.38 -9.40 1.34
C ALA A 260 19.31 -9.26 -0.20
N GLY A 261 19.49 -8.05 -0.72
CA GLY A 261 19.66 -7.77 -2.15
C GLY A 261 18.38 -7.55 -2.97
N CYS A 262 18.55 -7.33 -4.28
CA CYS A 262 17.44 -7.01 -5.20
C CYS A 262 16.60 -8.22 -5.66
N LEU A 263 17.04 -9.45 -5.34
CA LEU A 263 16.36 -10.70 -5.70
C LEU A 263 15.38 -11.19 -4.62
N GLN A 264 15.11 -10.36 -3.62
CA GLN A 264 14.18 -10.67 -2.54
C GLN A 264 12.77 -10.96 -3.08
N ARG A 265 12.14 -11.96 -2.45
CA ARG A 265 10.77 -12.43 -2.69
C ARG A 265 9.79 -11.99 -1.59
N PHE A 266 10.20 -11.02 -0.79
CA PHE A 266 9.40 -10.47 0.31
C PHE A 266 9.33 -8.95 0.22
N GLY A 267 8.38 -8.39 0.95
CA GLY A 267 8.25 -6.95 1.14
C GLY A 267 8.19 -6.60 2.62
N VAL A 268 8.54 -5.36 2.93
CA VAL A 268 8.45 -4.79 4.28
C VAL A 268 7.96 -3.35 4.17
N THR A 269 6.99 -2.98 4.98
CA THR A 269 6.46 -1.62 4.99
C THR A 269 5.90 -1.23 6.35
N THR A 270 6.03 0.03 6.70
CA THR A 270 5.35 0.63 7.84
C THR A 270 3.97 1.11 7.42
N LEU A 271 2.93 0.56 8.03
CA LEU A 271 1.53 0.92 7.77
C LEU A 271 1.04 1.88 8.85
N HIS A 272 0.70 3.10 8.45
CA HIS A 272 0.08 4.08 9.36
C HIS A 272 -1.44 3.91 9.31
N TYR A 273 -2.07 3.65 10.45
CA TYR A 273 -3.52 3.41 10.55
C TYR A 273 -4.14 4.20 11.70
N GLY A 274 -5.11 5.06 11.39
CA GLY A 274 -5.68 5.98 12.37
C GLY A 274 -4.70 7.06 12.85
N LYS A 275 -5.10 7.86 13.84
CA LYS A 275 -4.26 8.97 14.34
C LYS A 275 -3.07 8.43 15.15
N GLY A 276 -1.86 8.64 14.63
CA GLY A 276 -0.60 8.43 15.35
C GLY A 276 -0.20 6.97 15.60
N LYS A 277 -0.85 5.99 14.95
CA LYS A 277 -0.43 4.59 15.05
C LYS A 277 0.23 4.14 13.76
N SER A 278 1.32 3.40 13.91
CA SER A 278 1.97 2.66 12.83
C SER A 278 2.16 1.21 13.23
N ILE A 279 2.34 0.34 12.24
CA ILE A 279 2.73 -1.05 12.45
C ILE A 279 3.70 -1.46 11.36
N LEU A 280 4.73 -2.22 11.71
CA LEU A 280 5.62 -2.80 10.72
C LEU A 280 5.00 -4.11 10.21
N TYR A 281 4.87 -4.22 8.90
CA TYR A 281 4.33 -5.39 8.24
C TYR A 281 5.34 -5.95 7.24
N ALA A 282 5.53 -7.27 7.28
CA ALA A 282 6.37 -8.01 6.35
C ALA A 282 5.68 -9.30 5.90
N ALA A 283 5.84 -9.66 4.64
CA ALA A 283 5.35 -10.94 4.11
C ALA A 283 6.14 -11.34 2.87
N GLY A 284 6.02 -12.61 2.47
CA GLY A 284 6.63 -13.18 1.25
C GLY A 284 7.42 -14.44 1.58
N ARG A 285 8.47 -14.71 0.79
CA ARG A 285 9.41 -15.81 1.07
C ARG A 285 10.75 -15.31 1.60
N ASN A 286 11.26 -16.00 2.63
CA ASN A 286 12.60 -15.77 3.16
C ASN A 286 13.68 -16.43 2.27
N ASN A 287 14.96 -16.28 2.63
CA ASN A 287 16.08 -16.92 1.92
C ASN A 287 16.00 -18.46 1.86
N SER A 288 15.36 -19.10 2.84
CA SER A 288 15.14 -20.55 2.85
C SER A 288 14.00 -21.00 1.91
N GLY A 289 13.22 -20.05 1.38
CA GLY A 289 12.06 -20.32 0.53
C GLY A 289 10.74 -20.48 1.30
N ASP A 290 10.75 -20.33 2.62
CA ASP A 290 9.57 -20.46 3.47
C ASP A 290 8.69 -19.21 3.35
N GLU A 291 7.38 -19.43 3.22
CA GLU A 291 6.40 -18.36 3.27
C GLU A 291 6.22 -17.84 4.70
N PHE A 292 6.18 -16.52 4.84
CA PHE A 292 5.93 -15.88 6.13
C PHE A 292 4.98 -14.69 6.00
N THR A 293 4.34 -14.34 7.11
CA THR A 293 3.58 -13.11 7.28
C THR A 293 3.73 -12.65 8.72
N GLU A 294 4.17 -11.41 8.91
CA GLU A 294 4.50 -10.87 10.21
C GLU A 294 3.99 -9.44 10.38
N TRP A 295 3.13 -9.26 11.39
CA TRP A 295 2.76 -7.95 11.92
C TRP A 295 3.52 -7.73 13.23
N LYS A 296 4.51 -6.84 13.24
CA LYS A 296 5.28 -6.55 14.46
C LYS A 296 4.55 -5.57 15.35
N VAL A 297 4.76 -5.62 16.67
CA VAL A 297 4.20 -4.65 17.63
C VAL A 297 2.65 -4.66 17.66
N LEU A 298 2.06 -5.84 17.49
CA LEU A 298 0.64 -6.02 17.78
C LEU A 298 0.34 -5.80 19.27
N PRO A 299 -0.91 -5.49 19.65
CA PRO A 299 -1.31 -5.36 21.05
C PRO A 299 -0.87 -6.56 21.92
N LYS A 300 -0.65 -6.32 23.22
CA LYS A 300 -0.34 -7.41 24.15
C LYS A 300 -1.39 -8.51 24.06
N GLN A 301 -0.94 -9.75 24.14
CA GLN A 301 -1.82 -10.92 24.11
C GLN A 301 -2.80 -10.88 25.27
N LEU A 302 -3.99 -11.45 25.06
CA LEU A 302 -4.92 -11.70 26.15
C LEU A 302 -4.32 -12.74 27.09
N ASP A 303 -4.67 -12.63 28.36
CA ASP A 303 -4.44 -13.70 29.33
C ASP A 303 -5.09 -14.99 28.77
N PRO A 304 -4.37 -16.13 28.71
CA PRO A 304 -4.90 -17.37 28.14
C PRO A 304 -6.16 -17.90 28.84
N THR A 305 -6.41 -17.49 30.09
CA THR A 305 -7.63 -17.84 30.83
C THR A 305 -8.86 -17.06 30.39
N LYS A 306 -8.68 -15.93 29.68
CA LYS A 306 -9.76 -15.06 29.22
C LYS A 306 -10.44 -15.59 27.97
N ARG A 307 -11.76 -15.47 27.95
CA ARG A 307 -12.60 -15.87 26.82
C ARG A 307 -12.65 -14.77 25.77
N LEU A 308 -12.00 -15.00 24.63
CA LEU A 308 -12.11 -14.16 23.44
C LEU A 308 -13.29 -14.61 22.57
N PHE A 309 -14.28 -13.74 22.41
CA PHE A 309 -15.30 -13.88 21.38
C PHE A 309 -14.86 -13.10 20.13
N SER A 310 -14.90 -13.73 18.96
CA SER A 310 -14.67 -13.02 17.70
C SER A 310 -15.87 -13.07 16.78
N SER A 311 -16.33 -11.88 16.36
CA SER A 311 -17.41 -11.77 15.38
C SER A 311 -17.02 -12.33 14.00
N THR A 312 -15.73 -12.56 13.73
CA THR A 312 -15.26 -13.21 12.48
C THR A 312 -15.77 -14.63 12.35
N ASP A 313 -15.98 -15.32 13.46
CA ASP A 313 -16.40 -16.73 13.49
C ASP A 313 -17.93 -16.86 13.39
N HIS A 314 -18.64 -15.72 13.46
CA HIS A 314 -20.10 -15.64 13.51
C HIS A 314 -20.67 -14.59 12.54
N MET A 315 -19.95 -14.20 11.47
CA MET A 315 -20.34 -13.08 10.59
C MET A 315 -21.76 -13.19 10.00
N GLY A 316 -22.29 -14.41 9.83
CA GLY A 316 -23.63 -14.68 9.33
C GLY A 316 -24.72 -14.80 10.39
N HIS A 317 -24.39 -14.66 11.68
CA HIS A 317 -25.33 -14.90 12.78
C HIS A 317 -25.98 -13.62 13.33
N PHE A 318 -25.44 -12.45 12.98
CA PHE A 318 -25.91 -11.16 13.49
C PHE A 318 -27.04 -10.54 12.66
N PHE A 319 -26.98 -10.71 11.33
CA PHE A 319 -27.86 -10.01 10.41
C PHE A 319 -28.26 -10.88 9.21
N GLU A 320 -29.54 -10.81 8.88
CA GLU A 320 -30.06 -11.07 7.54
C GLU A 320 -29.94 -9.79 6.69
N TYR A 321 -29.94 -9.94 5.36
CA TYR A 321 -29.76 -8.82 4.43
C TYR A 321 -30.97 -8.70 3.52
N GLU A 322 -31.65 -7.57 3.57
CA GLU A 322 -32.75 -7.26 2.67
C GLU A 322 -32.26 -6.32 1.57
N PHE A 323 -32.17 -6.83 0.34
CA PHE A 323 -31.64 -6.11 -0.82
C PHE A 323 -32.76 -5.34 -1.52
N PHE A 324 -32.53 -4.07 -1.83
CA PHE A 324 -33.52 -3.24 -2.49
C PHE A 324 -33.58 -3.55 -3.99
N ASP A 325 -34.77 -3.82 -4.52
CA ASP A 325 -35.02 -3.85 -5.96
C ASP A 325 -35.15 -2.43 -6.47
N THR A 326 -34.02 -1.82 -6.80
CA THR A 326 -33.98 -0.43 -7.21
C THR A 326 -33.05 -0.25 -8.40
N SER A 327 -33.56 0.42 -9.43
CA SER A 327 -32.79 1.03 -10.51
C SER A 327 -32.06 2.27 -9.97
N ILE A 328 -31.11 2.05 -9.06
CA ILE A 328 -30.31 3.17 -8.52
C ILE A 328 -29.31 3.58 -9.59
N SER A 329 -29.44 4.82 -10.05
CA SER A 329 -28.37 5.49 -10.78
C SER A 329 -27.39 6.09 -9.78
N PHE A 330 -26.10 5.84 -9.98
CA PHE A 330 -25.04 6.54 -9.25
C PHE A 330 -24.48 7.63 -10.18
N PRO A 331 -24.79 8.91 -9.99
CA PRO A 331 -24.38 9.95 -10.93
C PRO A 331 -22.86 10.19 -10.92
N GLU A 332 -22.21 10.01 -9.77
CA GLU A 332 -20.78 10.24 -9.61
C GLU A 332 -19.92 9.30 -10.46
N PRO A 333 -18.80 9.76 -11.01
CA PRO A 333 -17.91 8.93 -11.83
C PRO A 333 -17.12 7.89 -11.01
N ILE A 334 -17.03 8.07 -9.69
CA ILE A 334 -16.26 7.19 -8.80
C ILE A 334 -17.20 6.55 -7.77
N ALA A 335 -17.11 5.23 -7.64
CA ALA A 335 -17.85 4.46 -6.64
C ALA A 335 -16.89 3.85 -5.62
N TYR A 336 -17.14 4.07 -4.34
CA TYR A 336 -16.48 3.35 -3.25
C TYR A 336 -17.44 2.31 -2.67
N ILE A 337 -17.07 1.04 -2.82
CA ILE A 337 -17.88 -0.10 -2.37
C ILE A 337 -17.48 -0.45 -0.94
N ALA A 338 -18.32 -0.08 0.03
CA ALA A 338 -18.04 -0.30 1.45
C ALA A 338 -18.07 -1.80 1.82
N ASN A 339 -18.90 -2.59 1.12
CA ASN A 339 -18.99 -4.03 1.30
C ASN A 339 -19.47 -4.68 0.00
N TYR A 340 -18.92 -5.84 -0.38
CA TYR A 340 -19.34 -6.55 -1.60
C TYR A 340 -20.83 -6.93 -1.63
N LYS A 341 -21.47 -7.06 -0.46
CA LYS A 341 -22.92 -7.27 -0.37
C LYS A 341 -23.72 -6.14 -1.02
N ALA A 342 -23.13 -4.96 -1.19
CA ALA A 342 -23.77 -3.87 -1.89
C ALA A 342 -24.06 -4.17 -3.37
N LEU A 343 -23.44 -5.21 -3.96
CA LEU A 343 -23.54 -5.53 -5.39
C LEU A 343 -24.36 -6.79 -5.69
N GLN A 344 -25.26 -7.21 -4.78
CA GLN A 344 -26.02 -8.45 -4.97
C GLN A 344 -26.99 -8.40 -6.16
N LYS A 345 -27.55 -7.22 -6.48
CA LYS A 345 -28.47 -7.05 -7.62
C LYS A 345 -27.72 -6.66 -8.90
N ASP A 346 -28.05 -7.28 -10.02
CA ASP A 346 -27.35 -7.08 -11.30
C ASP A 346 -27.51 -5.67 -11.89
N ALA A 347 -28.62 -4.99 -11.58
CA ALA A 347 -28.83 -3.59 -11.94
C ALA A 347 -27.71 -2.69 -11.40
N ILE A 348 -27.26 -2.95 -10.17
CA ILE A 348 -26.19 -2.21 -9.51
C ILE A 348 -24.87 -2.46 -10.23
N THR A 349 -24.52 -3.73 -10.48
CA THR A 349 -23.32 -4.09 -11.24
C THR A 349 -23.28 -3.40 -12.60
N THR A 350 -24.43 -3.37 -13.30
CA THR A 350 -24.56 -2.72 -14.61
C THR A 350 -24.32 -1.21 -14.54
N SER A 351 -24.87 -0.54 -13.53
CA SER A 351 -24.66 0.90 -13.31
C SER A 351 -23.20 1.29 -13.01
N LEU A 352 -22.36 0.34 -12.59
CA LEU A 352 -20.97 0.56 -12.23
C LEU A 352 -19.96 0.30 -13.36
N LYS A 353 -20.36 -0.30 -14.47
CA LYS A 353 -19.44 -0.77 -15.55
C LYS A 353 -18.47 0.30 -16.07
N ASN A 354 -18.92 1.56 -16.13
CA ASN A 354 -18.13 2.67 -16.69
C ASN A 354 -17.57 3.62 -15.62
N LYS A 355 -17.54 3.19 -14.36
CA LYS A 355 -17.07 4.00 -13.22
C LYS A 355 -15.70 3.56 -12.75
N LYS A 356 -14.98 4.48 -12.12
CA LYS A 356 -13.80 4.13 -11.33
C LYS A 356 -14.28 3.51 -10.02
N ILE A 357 -13.86 2.28 -9.73
CA ILE A 357 -14.32 1.57 -8.54
C ILE A 357 -13.18 1.44 -7.54
N TRP A 358 -13.46 1.81 -6.29
CA TRP A 358 -12.59 1.60 -5.15
C TRP A 358 -13.27 0.68 -4.15
N ALA A 359 -12.52 -0.27 -3.60
CA ALA A 359 -13.05 -1.23 -2.64
C ALA A 359 -12.65 -0.87 -1.20
N SER A 360 -13.45 -1.27 -0.22
CA SER A 360 -13.08 -1.15 1.20
C SER A 360 -11.90 -2.03 1.61
N GLY A 361 -11.68 -3.13 0.90
CA GLY A 361 -10.58 -4.07 1.13
C GLY A 361 -10.56 -5.16 0.09
N THR A 362 -9.61 -6.09 0.20
CA THR A 362 -9.29 -7.05 -0.86
C THR A 362 -10.37 -8.12 -1.04
N LYS A 363 -11.03 -8.56 0.03
CA LYS A 363 -12.24 -9.39 -0.08
C LYS A 363 -13.32 -8.71 -0.92
N THR A 364 -13.59 -7.43 -0.66
CA THR A 364 -14.57 -6.66 -1.45
C THR A 364 -14.12 -6.55 -2.90
N TRP A 365 -12.84 -6.29 -3.14
CA TRP A 365 -12.25 -6.27 -4.48
C TRP A 365 -12.48 -7.56 -5.24
N PHE A 366 -12.12 -8.72 -4.67
CA PHE A 366 -12.27 -10.01 -5.37
C PHE A 366 -13.72 -10.32 -5.71
N GLU A 367 -14.66 -9.99 -4.84
CA GLU A 367 -16.10 -10.18 -5.12
C GLU A 367 -16.61 -9.21 -6.21
N ILE A 368 -16.05 -8.00 -6.32
CA ILE A 368 -16.31 -7.10 -7.45
C ILE A 368 -15.73 -7.68 -8.75
N ALA A 369 -14.51 -8.20 -8.69
CA ALA A 369 -13.83 -8.79 -9.85
C ALA A 369 -14.57 -10.01 -10.39
N LYS A 370 -15.14 -10.86 -9.51
CA LYS A 370 -16.03 -11.98 -9.88
C LYS A 370 -17.27 -11.54 -10.65
N LYS A 371 -17.72 -10.29 -10.46
CA LYS A 371 -18.82 -9.67 -11.21
C LYS A 371 -18.36 -9.04 -12.54
N GLY A 372 -17.11 -9.26 -12.93
CA GLY A 372 -16.55 -8.77 -14.19
C GLY A 372 -16.24 -7.26 -14.19
N LEU A 373 -16.17 -6.63 -13.02
CA LEU A 373 -15.90 -5.20 -12.89
C LEU A 373 -14.43 -4.90 -12.59
N TRP A 374 -13.92 -3.82 -13.16
CA TRP A 374 -12.57 -3.32 -12.90
C TRP A 374 -12.53 -2.50 -11.61
N VAL A 375 -11.52 -2.72 -10.78
CA VAL A 375 -11.31 -1.99 -9.51
C VAL A 375 -9.93 -1.33 -9.57
N GLU A 376 -9.86 -0.03 -9.29
CA GLU A 376 -8.62 0.75 -9.36
C GLU A 376 -7.77 0.65 -8.10
N GLY A 377 -8.37 0.33 -6.95
CA GLY A 377 -7.65 0.27 -5.68
C GLY A 377 -8.55 -0.10 -4.50
N CYS A 378 -7.96 -0.30 -3.32
CA CYS A 378 -8.72 -0.49 -2.10
C CYS A 378 -8.08 0.13 -0.87
N ALA A 379 -8.88 0.27 0.19
CA ALA A 379 -8.43 0.82 1.47
C ALA A 379 -7.74 -0.22 2.39
N ASP A 380 -7.35 -1.40 1.88
CA ASP A 380 -6.70 -2.48 2.66
C ASP A 380 -7.49 -2.90 3.94
N ALA A 381 -8.80 -2.65 3.97
CA ALA A 381 -9.67 -2.79 5.15
C ALA A 381 -9.24 -1.94 6.37
N MET A 382 -8.58 -0.80 6.13
CA MET A 382 -8.17 0.19 7.14
C MET A 382 -9.10 1.43 7.19
N GLY A 383 -10.17 1.41 6.40
CA GLY A 383 -11.15 2.49 6.29
C GLY A 383 -10.80 3.52 5.22
N ILE A 384 -11.80 4.26 4.72
CA ILE A 384 -11.65 5.18 3.57
C ILE A 384 -10.63 6.29 3.83
N GLU A 385 -10.40 6.66 5.09
CA GLU A 385 -9.38 7.63 5.49
C GLU A 385 -7.97 7.22 5.00
N PHE A 386 -7.72 5.91 4.89
CA PHE A 386 -6.49 5.36 4.35
C PHE A 386 -6.27 5.67 2.86
N LEU A 387 -7.34 6.01 2.13
CA LEU A 387 -7.28 6.41 0.73
C LEU A 387 -7.10 7.92 0.54
N LYS A 388 -7.36 8.76 1.56
CA LYS A 388 -7.32 10.22 1.38
C LYS A 388 -5.96 10.74 0.93
N SER A 389 -4.86 10.21 1.48
CA SER A 389 -3.51 10.59 1.05
C SER A 389 -3.21 10.10 -0.36
N VAL A 390 -3.72 8.92 -0.72
CA VAL A 390 -3.55 8.27 -2.02
C VAL A 390 -4.29 9.02 -3.11
N TRP A 391 -5.53 9.44 -2.84
CA TRP A 391 -6.42 10.15 -3.75
C TRP A 391 -5.98 11.58 -4.06
N LYS A 392 -5.17 12.18 -3.19
CA LYS A 392 -4.56 13.49 -3.42
C LYS A 392 -3.31 13.44 -4.30
N GLN A 393 -2.79 12.25 -4.60
CA GLN A 393 -1.56 12.11 -5.38
C GLN A 393 -1.78 12.48 -6.85
N PRO A 394 -0.74 12.98 -7.55
CA PRO A 394 -0.82 13.33 -8.98
C PRO A 394 -1.29 12.20 -9.90
N LEU A 395 -1.04 10.94 -9.53
CA LEU A 395 -1.47 9.79 -10.32
C LEU A 395 -2.97 9.50 -10.24
N THR A 396 -3.63 9.86 -9.15
CA THR A 396 -5.03 9.46 -8.88
C THR A 396 -6.00 10.63 -8.98
N GLU A 397 -5.65 11.79 -8.39
CA GLU A 397 -6.40 13.06 -8.44
C GLU A 397 -7.91 12.90 -8.13
N VAL A 398 -8.26 12.05 -7.16
CA VAL A 398 -9.64 11.77 -6.76
C VAL A 398 -10.14 12.80 -5.74
N LYS A 399 -11.21 13.50 -6.09
CA LYS A 399 -11.87 14.48 -5.21
C LYS A 399 -13.11 13.89 -4.53
N GLN A 400 -13.34 14.25 -3.27
CA GLN A 400 -14.40 13.68 -2.43
C GLN A 400 -15.81 13.86 -3.03
N GLU A 401 -16.10 15.01 -3.64
CA GLU A 401 -17.38 15.34 -4.27
C GLU A 401 -17.72 14.48 -5.50
N LEU A 402 -16.71 13.83 -6.09
CA LEU A 402 -16.81 12.91 -7.23
C LEU A 402 -17.00 11.45 -6.80
N VAL A 403 -17.03 11.17 -5.49
CA VAL A 403 -17.13 9.81 -4.95
C VAL A 403 -18.52 9.56 -4.38
N ARG A 404 -19.13 8.46 -4.80
CA ARG A 404 -20.34 7.89 -4.19
C ARG A 404 -19.98 6.67 -3.35
N ILE A 405 -20.34 6.71 -2.07
CA ILE A 405 -20.25 5.55 -1.18
C ILE A 405 -21.48 4.65 -1.40
N ILE A 406 -21.25 3.36 -1.64
CA ILE A 406 -22.32 2.37 -1.77
C ILE A 406 -22.23 1.41 -0.57
N SER A 407 -23.26 1.40 0.27
CA SER A 407 -23.28 0.67 1.54
C SER A 407 -24.68 0.21 1.95
N HIS A 408 -24.86 -0.22 3.20
CA HIS A 408 -26.16 -0.51 3.78
C HIS A 408 -26.86 0.74 4.33
N GLN A 409 -28.19 0.70 4.44
CA GLN A 409 -29.05 1.80 4.86
C GLN A 409 -28.61 2.44 6.19
N GLN A 410 -28.32 1.62 7.20
CA GLN A 410 -27.94 2.11 8.53
C GLN A 410 -26.58 2.82 8.58
N ALA A 411 -25.77 2.78 7.51
CA ALA A 411 -24.51 3.51 7.44
C ALA A 411 -24.61 4.83 6.66
N VAL A 412 -25.71 5.07 5.93
CA VAL A 412 -25.82 6.21 4.99
C VAL A 412 -25.72 7.55 5.70
N SER A 413 -26.43 7.73 6.82
CA SER A 413 -26.39 8.98 7.60
C SER A 413 -24.97 9.30 8.08
N ASN A 414 -24.27 8.30 8.62
CA ASN A 414 -22.90 8.48 9.12
C ASN A 414 -21.92 8.87 8.00
N TRP A 415 -22.12 8.38 6.78
CA TRP A 415 -21.32 8.81 5.63
C TRP A 415 -21.63 10.26 5.24
N GLN A 416 -22.92 10.63 5.23
CA GLN A 416 -23.38 11.99 4.89
C GLN A 416 -22.91 13.03 5.91
N GLU A 417 -22.94 12.71 7.20
CA GLU A 417 -22.40 13.57 8.28
C GLU A 417 -20.89 13.83 8.11
N LYS A 418 -20.16 12.90 7.49
CA LYS A 418 -18.74 13.06 7.14
C LYS A 418 -18.50 13.77 5.80
N GLY A 419 -19.57 14.30 5.20
CA GLY A 419 -19.54 15.02 3.94
C GLY A 419 -19.43 14.11 2.70
N TRP A 420 -19.72 12.81 2.81
CA TRP A 420 -19.73 11.91 1.66
C TRP A 420 -21.12 11.81 1.05
N LYS A 421 -21.15 11.73 -0.27
CA LYS A 421 -22.34 11.28 -0.98
C LYS A 421 -22.48 9.78 -0.79
N ALA A 422 -23.61 9.30 -0.29
CA ALA A 422 -23.83 7.88 0.00
C ALA A 422 -25.19 7.39 -0.51
N SER A 423 -25.25 6.11 -0.87
CA SER A 423 -26.47 5.40 -1.30
C SER A 423 -26.53 4.02 -0.65
N ALA A 424 -27.73 3.61 -0.25
CA ALA A 424 -27.99 2.28 0.26
C ALA A 424 -28.47 1.35 -0.85
N THR A 425 -27.97 0.12 -0.88
CA THR A 425 -28.49 -0.93 -1.79
C THR A 425 -29.11 -2.11 -1.04
N TYR A 426 -28.99 -2.11 0.28
CA TYR A 426 -29.58 -3.10 1.17
C TYR A 426 -29.74 -2.53 2.58
N LYS A 427 -30.53 -3.19 3.43
CA LYS A 427 -30.57 -2.95 4.88
C LYS A 427 -30.24 -4.21 5.66
N LEU A 428 -29.68 -4.01 6.84
CA LEU A 428 -29.45 -5.08 7.81
C LEU A 428 -30.75 -5.35 8.57
N LYS A 429 -31.17 -6.62 8.65
CA LYS A 429 -32.25 -7.08 9.50
C LYS A 429 -31.63 -7.88 10.64
N GLU A 430 -31.91 -7.48 11.87
CA GLU A 430 -31.36 -8.15 13.06
C GLU A 430 -31.79 -9.61 13.08
N GLN A 431 -30.84 -10.48 13.43
CA GLN A 431 -31.09 -11.91 13.60
C GLN A 431 -30.62 -12.32 14.98
N VAL A 432 -31.48 -12.96 15.75
CA VAL A 432 -31.13 -13.52 17.06
C VAL A 432 -30.92 -15.02 16.88
N LYS A 433 -29.66 -15.46 16.95
CA LYS A 433 -29.33 -16.89 16.97
C LYS A 433 -29.26 -17.42 18.41
N PRO A 434 -29.86 -18.60 18.71
CA PRO A 434 -29.75 -19.22 20.02
C PRO A 434 -28.28 -19.40 20.43
N GLY A 435 -27.96 -19.10 21.69
CA GLY A 435 -26.62 -19.27 22.26
C GLY A 435 -25.62 -18.13 22.02
N LEU A 436 -25.83 -17.27 21.01
CA LEU A 436 -24.90 -16.17 20.73
C LEU A 436 -24.83 -15.15 21.89
N SER A 437 -25.99 -14.80 22.45
CA SER A 437 -26.08 -13.90 23.61
C SER A 437 -25.33 -14.44 24.83
N ILE A 438 -25.40 -15.76 25.06
CA ILE A 438 -24.72 -16.42 26.19
C ILE A 438 -23.21 -16.35 26.01
N GLN A 439 -22.71 -16.66 24.80
CA GLN A 439 -21.28 -16.55 24.50
C GLN A 439 -20.76 -15.12 24.67
N LEU A 440 -21.52 -14.12 24.21
CA LEU A 440 -21.19 -12.71 24.38
C LEU A 440 -21.19 -12.25 25.84
N GLN A 441 -22.15 -12.72 26.64
CA GLN A 441 -22.21 -12.46 28.10
C GLN A 441 -21.03 -13.06 28.84
N GLN A 442 -20.51 -14.21 28.38
CA GLN A 442 -19.40 -14.90 29.02
C GLN A 442 -18.03 -14.40 28.58
N ALA A 443 -17.95 -13.65 27.47
CA ALA A 443 -16.70 -13.14 26.92
C ALA A 443 -16.04 -12.11 27.85
N ASP A 444 -14.71 -12.19 27.95
CA ASP A 444 -13.87 -11.18 28.63
C ASP A 444 -13.30 -10.18 27.62
N ALA A 445 -13.27 -10.57 26.35
CA ALA A 445 -12.81 -9.78 25.23
C ALA A 445 -13.67 -10.06 24.00
N ILE A 446 -14.10 -9.02 23.28
CA ILE A 446 -14.93 -9.15 22.08
C ILE A 446 -14.31 -8.40 20.91
N PHE A 447 -14.02 -9.12 19.83
CA PHE A 447 -13.64 -8.51 18.56
C PHE A 447 -14.86 -8.23 17.68
N TRP A 448 -15.12 -6.95 17.43
CA TRP A 448 -16.23 -6.44 16.63
C TRP A 448 -15.79 -6.16 15.19
N THR A 449 -16.41 -6.82 14.21
CA THR A 449 -16.13 -6.53 12.79
C THR A 449 -16.93 -5.33 12.26
N SER A 450 -18.08 -5.02 12.88
CA SER A 450 -18.87 -3.83 12.60
C SER A 450 -19.43 -3.21 13.89
N PHE A 451 -19.70 -1.90 13.84
CA PHE A 451 -20.31 -1.20 14.98
C PHE A 451 -21.76 -1.66 15.23
N GLN A 452 -22.48 -2.07 14.19
CA GLN A 452 -23.86 -2.56 14.29
C GLN A 452 -23.93 -3.84 15.15
N GLN A 453 -22.90 -4.70 15.10
CA GLN A 453 -22.82 -5.88 15.98
C GLN A 453 -22.74 -5.47 17.46
N TYR A 454 -21.94 -4.45 17.77
CA TYR A 454 -21.87 -3.89 19.12
C TYR A 454 -23.21 -3.27 19.53
N GLN A 455 -23.84 -2.46 18.66
CA GLN A 455 -25.13 -1.84 18.98
C GLN A 455 -26.20 -2.86 19.35
N LEU A 456 -26.25 -4.01 18.67
CA LEU A 456 -27.22 -5.07 18.93
C LEU A 456 -27.07 -5.69 20.33
N TYR A 457 -25.85 -5.84 20.82
CA TYR A 457 -25.57 -6.63 22.02
C TYR A 457 -24.97 -5.86 23.20
N HIS A 458 -24.59 -4.58 23.05
CA HIS A 458 -23.86 -3.83 24.09
C HIS A 458 -24.54 -3.84 25.46
N LYS A 459 -25.88 -3.88 25.51
CA LYS A 459 -26.67 -3.86 26.76
C LYS A 459 -26.53 -5.12 27.61
N ILE A 460 -26.12 -6.25 27.01
CA ILE A 460 -26.00 -7.53 27.71
C ILE A 460 -24.56 -7.88 28.08
N LEU A 461 -23.58 -7.05 27.72
CA LEU A 461 -22.17 -7.37 27.93
C LEU A 461 -21.75 -7.10 29.37
N LYS A 462 -20.69 -7.79 29.82
CA LYS A 462 -20.03 -7.46 31.10
C LYS A 462 -19.53 -6.00 31.06
N LYS A 463 -19.58 -5.31 32.21
CA LYS A 463 -19.16 -3.90 32.31
C LYS A 463 -17.68 -3.69 31.99
N ASP A 464 -16.84 -4.68 32.29
CA ASP A 464 -15.39 -4.67 32.15
C ASP A 464 -14.87 -5.40 30.90
N VAL A 465 -15.77 -5.79 29.98
CA VAL A 465 -15.39 -6.48 28.75
C VAL A 465 -14.42 -5.64 27.93
N GLN A 466 -13.34 -6.26 27.43
CA GLN A 466 -12.42 -5.59 26.53
C GLN A 466 -13.01 -5.56 25.11
N HIS A 467 -13.10 -4.37 24.53
CA HIS A 467 -13.54 -4.22 23.14
C HIS A 467 -12.34 -4.18 22.19
N LEU A 468 -12.36 -5.02 21.16
CA LEU A 468 -11.36 -5.08 20.10
C LEU A 468 -12.05 -4.83 18.75
N CYS A 469 -11.36 -4.22 17.78
CA CYS A 469 -11.93 -3.96 16.46
C CYS A 469 -10.83 -3.72 15.40
N PRO A 470 -11.14 -3.85 14.10
CA PRO A 470 -10.27 -3.32 13.06
C PRO A 470 -10.32 -1.79 13.06
N SER A 471 -9.33 -1.17 12.42
CA SER A 471 -9.29 0.27 12.20
C SER A 471 -10.39 0.74 11.23
N GLY A 472 -10.51 2.06 11.05
CA GLY A 472 -11.56 2.65 10.23
C GLY A 472 -12.86 2.90 10.99
N GLU A 473 -14.00 2.71 10.32
CA GLU A 473 -15.32 3.17 10.76
C GLU A 473 -15.75 2.58 12.11
N THR A 474 -15.59 1.26 12.29
CA THR A 474 -15.95 0.57 13.53
C THR A 474 -15.22 1.16 14.74
N ALA A 475 -13.91 1.41 14.61
CA ALA A 475 -13.12 2.01 15.68
C ALA A 475 -13.54 3.45 15.99
N GLN A 476 -13.96 4.23 14.99
CA GLN A 476 -14.44 5.60 15.19
C GLN A 476 -15.77 5.62 15.92
N LEU A 477 -16.72 4.78 15.50
CA LEU A 477 -18.06 4.73 16.11
C LEU A 477 -18.04 4.17 17.54
N LEU A 478 -17.19 3.16 17.82
CA LEU A 478 -16.98 2.69 19.18
C LEU A 478 -16.43 3.81 20.09
N LYS A 479 -15.47 4.60 19.60
CA LYS A 479 -14.94 5.76 20.34
C LYS A 479 -16.00 6.84 20.57
N ALA A 480 -16.83 7.13 19.57
CA ALA A 480 -17.93 8.07 19.69
C ALA A 480 -18.98 7.59 20.72
N ALA A 481 -19.15 6.28 20.88
CA ALA A 481 -19.98 5.67 21.93
C ALA A 481 -19.30 5.59 23.31
N GLY A 482 -18.16 6.27 23.52
CA GLY A 482 -17.43 6.29 24.80
C GLY A 482 -16.56 5.07 25.09
N ILE A 483 -16.44 4.13 24.13
CA ILE A 483 -15.61 2.93 24.29
C ILE A 483 -14.15 3.25 23.90
N LYS A 484 -13.19 2.69 24.63
CA LYS A 484 -11.77 2.75 24.30
C LYS A 484 -11.30 1.40 23.73
N PRO A 485 -11.54 1.11 22.43
CA PRO A 485 -11.22 -0.20 21.89
C PRO A 485 -9.72 -0.39 21.64
N THR A 486 -9.26 -1.64 21.78
CA THR A 486 -8.00 -2.10 21.19
C THR A 486 -8.18 -2.20 19.68
N VAL A 487 -7.45 -1.37 18.94
CA VAL A 487 -7.59 -1.26 17.47
C VAL A 487 -6.48 -2.03 16.78
N PHE A 488 -6.85 -2.97 15.91
CA PHE A 488 -5.95 -3.65 14.99
C PHE A 488 -5.95 -2.95 13.62
N PRO A 489 -4.88 -3.04 12.82
CA PRO A 489 -4.86 -2.50 11.46
C PRO A 489 -6.04 -3.00 10.64
N ASN A 490 -6.23 -4.32 10.58
CA ASN A 490 -7.34 -4.97 9.92
C ASN A 490 -7.62 -6.36 10.54
N ILE A 491 -8.58 -7.09 9.97
CA ILE A 491 -8.97 -8.43 10.44
C ILE A 491 -7.83 -9.45 10.27
N LYS A 492 -6.98 -9.34 9.23
CA LYS A 492 -5.84 -10.26 9.05
C LYS A 492 -4.84 -10.14 10.19
N ALA A 493 -4.52 -8.91 10.60
CA ALA A 493 -3.65 -8.63 11.74
C ALA A 493 -4.22 -9.21 13.05
N PHE A 494 -5.53 -9.06 13.28
CA PHE A 494 -6.21 -9.66 14.42
C PHE A 494 -6.17 -11.19 14.40
N ASN A 495 -6.42 -11.82 13.25
CA ASN A 495 -6.39 -13.28 13.14
C ASN A 495 -4.99 -13.85 13.41
N GLN A 496 -3.94 -13.19 12.90
CA GLN A 496 -2.58 -13.55 13.25
C GLN A 496 -2.34 -13.44 14.76
N TRP A 497 -2.69 -12.28 15.35
CA TRP A 497 -2.56 -12.05 16.78
C TRP A 497 -3.22 -13.14 17.63
N ARG A 498 -4.48 -13.50 17.31
CA ARG A 498 -5.25 -14.53 18.02
C ARG A 498 -4.65 -15.93 17.89
N ASN A 499 -4.14 -16.28 16.71
CA ASN A 499 -3.57 -17.60 16.46
C ASN A 499 -2.22 -17.81 17.18
N TYR A 500 -1.48 -16.74 17.45
CA TYR A 500 -0.30 -16.81 18.33
C TYR A 500 -0.70 -17.12 19.78
N SER A 501 -1.83 -16.60 20.28
CA SER A 501 -2.32 -16.92 21.63
C SER A 501 -2.67 -18.41 21.78
N SER A 502 -3.25 -19.04 20.75
CA SER A 502 -3.57 -20.47 20.77
C SER A 502 -2.33 -21.38 20.70
N ARG A 503 -1.21 -20.93 20.13
CA ARG A 503 0.02 -21.73 20.06
C ARG A 503 0.75 -21.79 21.40
N LEU A 504 0.72 -20.72 22.19
CA LEU A 504 1.28 -20.71 23.54
C LEU A 504 0.53 -21.62 24.52
N LEU A 505 -0.71 -22.01 24.19
CA LEU A 505 -1.53 -22.96 24.95
C LEU A 505 -1.30 -24.43 24.56
N ASN A 506 -0.58 -24.68 23.46
CA ASN A 506 -0.31 -26.04 22.94
C ASN A 506 1.18 -26.40 23.01
N VAL A 507 1.96 -25.66 23.82
CA VAL A 507 3.32 -26.02 24.19
C VAL A 507 3.28 -26.39 25.67
N ASP A 508 2.80 -27.59 25.94
CA ASP A 508 3.02 -28.35 27.18
C ASP A 508 3.25 -29.82 26.79
#